data_AF-A0A7V5YRB5-F1
#
_entry.id   AF-A0A7V5YRB5-F1
#
_cell.length_a   1.000
_cell.length_b   1.000
_cell.length_c   1.000
_cell.angle_alpha   90.00
_cell.angle_beta   90.00
_cell.angle_gamma   90.00
#
_symmetry.space_group_name_H-M   'P 1'
#
loop_
_entity.id
_entity.type
_entity.pdbx_description
1 polymer ?
#
loop_
_entity_poly.entity_id
_entity_poly.type
_entity_poly.pdbx_seq_one_letter_code
_entity_poly.pdbx_strand_id
1 'polypeptide(L)'
;GYTAAGKTGSAQIYDPGARRYTHRYNASFVGFAPVIRPRIVVAVTLNGAPRYGGVVAAPVFREVAQAALQILGVPPDVPVESPPQPPPEQELNDVALASVARPPMDSPSQEPEQAESVAWFGPRTPSFVGQHLRAALAECTRLGVEVELRGYGRVRAQSPEAGAPLLPGTRVRLECSP
;
A
#
# COMPACT_ATOMS: atom_id res chain seq x y z
N GLY A 1 1.71 -4.19 15.83
CA GLY A 1 0.36 -3.91 16.36
C GLY A 1 -0.20 -5.13 17.05
N TYR A 2 -1.45 -5.10 17.53
CA TYR A 2 -2.13 -6.29 18.08
C TYR A 2 -3.23 -6.77 17.15
N THR A 3 -3.33 -8.09 16.93
CA THR A 3 -4.53 -8.67 16.32
C THR A 3 -5.70 -8.56 17.29
N ALA A 4 -6.90 -8.37 16.76
CA ALA A 4 -8.12 -8.38 17.57
C ALA A 4 -9.26 -9.02 16.79
N ALA A 5 -10.15 -9.68 17.53
CA ALA A 5 -11.39 -10.21 17.00
C ALA A 5 -12.54 -9.72 17.87
N GLY A 6 -13.69 -9.46 17.26
CA GLY A 6 -14.84 -8.97 18.00
C GLY A 6 -16.08 -8.88 17.14
N LYS A 7 -17.19 -8.55 17.79
CA LYS A 7 -18.50 -8.39 17.19
C LYS A 7 -19.04 -7.00 17.44
N THR A 8 -19.62 -6.44 16.38
CA THR A 8 -20.38 -5.20 16.42
C THR A 8 -21.82 -5.46 16.86
N GLY A 9 -22.33 -4.57 17.71
CA GLY A 9 -23.74 -4.47 18.09
C GLY A 9 -24.29 -3.09 17.72
N SER A 10 -25.55 -3.04 17.27
CA SER A 10 -26.24 -1.79 16.93
C SER A 10 -27.71 -1.96 17.24
N ALA A 11 -28.15 -1.41 18.38
CA ALA A 11 -29.54 -1.48 18.81
C ALA A 11 -30.18 -0.10 18.68
N GLN A 12 -31.30 0.00 17.96
CA GLN A 12 -32.05 1.26 17.88
C GLN A 12 -32.66 1.61 19.24
N ILE A 13 -32.62 2.89 19.58
CA ILE A 13 -33.20 3.40 20.82
C ILE A 13 -34.69 3.66 20.59
N TYR A 14 -35.55 3.07 21.43
CA TYR A 14 -36.98 3.31 21.41
C TYR A 14 -37.34 4.59 22.16
N ASP A 15 -38.17 5.44 21.55
CA ASP A 15 -38.75 6.61 22.19
C ASP A 15 -40.17 6.28 22.67
N PRO A 16 -40.41 6.20 24.00
CA PRO A 16 -41.72 5.89 24.55
C PRO A 16 -42.75 7.01 24.36
N GLY A 17 -42.30 8.27 24.26
CA GLY A 17 -43.17 9.42 24.02
C GLY A 17 -43.69 9.43 22.58
N ALA A 18 -42.80 9.22 21.61
CA ALA A 18 -43.16 9.15 20.19
C ALA A 18 -43.64 7.75 19.74
N ARG A 19 -43.61 6.75 20.64
CA ARG A 19 -43.97 5.34 20.41
C ARG A 19 -43.29 4.70 19.19
N ARG A 20 -42.04 5.09 18.89
CA ARG A 20 -41.30 4.63 17.70
C ARG A 20 -39.81 4.48 17.99
N TYR A 21 -39.13 3.69 17.16
CA TYR A 21 -37.67 3.67 17.17
C TYR A 21 -37.10 4.97 16.59
N THR A 22 -36.06 5.48 17.24
CA THR A 22 -35.31 6.64 16.79
C THR A 22 -34.24 6.23 15.78
N HIS A 23 -33.68 7.20 15.06
CA HIS A 23 -32.45 7.01 14.27
C HIS A 23 -31.18 7.16 15.13
N ARG A 24 -31.27 6.87 16.43
CA ARG A 24 -30.16 6.82 17.38
C ARG A 24 -29.94 5.39 17.83
N TYR A 25 -28.68 5.03 18.04
CA TYR A 25 -28.29 3.67 18.31
C TYR A 25 -27.49 3.58 19.61
N ASN A 26 -27.78 2.55 20.39
CA ASN A 26 -26.81 1.98 21.32
C ASN A 26 -25.81 1.18 20.48
N ALA A 27 -24.67 1.80 20.23
CA ALA A 27 -23.62 1.30 19.36
C ALA A 27 -22.55 0.62 20.21
N SER A 28 -22.27 -0.65 19.94
CA SER A 28 -21.35 -1.44 20.76
C SER A 28 -20.36 -2.25 19.94
N PHE A 29 -19.23 -2.52 20.56
CA PHE A 29 -18.21 -3.44 20.06
C PHE A 29 -17.67 -4.24 21.24
N VAL A 30 -17.74 -5.56 21.15
CA VAL A 30 -17.17 -6.47 22.14
C VAL A 30 -16.14 -7.34 21.44
N GLY A 31 -14.92 -7.36 21.94
CA GLY A 31 -13.84 -8.12 21.35
C GLY A 31 -12.76 -8.50 22.35
N PHE A 32 -11.82 -9.28 21.87
CA PHE A 32 -10.65 -9.72 22.65
C PHE A 32 -9.38 -9.56 21.83
N ALA A 33 -8.26 -9.43 22.54
CA ALA A 33 -6.94 -9.28 21.95
C ALA A 33 -5.84 -9.82 22.89
N PRO A 34 -4.72 -10.33 22.34
CA PRO A 34 -4.50 -10.76 20.95
C PRO A 34 -5.38 -11.95 20.52
N VAL A 35 -5.54 -12.23 19.22
CA VAL A 35 -6.43 -13.31 18.73
C VAL A 35 -5.90 -14.70 19.08
N ILE A 36 -4.60 -14.95 18.90
CA ILE A 36 -4.00 -16.27 19.12
C ILE A 36 -3.94 -16.64 20.60
N ARG A 37 -3.59 -15.67 21.47
CA ARG A 37 -3.51 -15.86 22.91
C ARG A 37 -4.20 -14.71 23.64
N PRO A 38 -5.54 -14.73 23.77
CA PRO A 38 -6.31 -13.64 24.35
C PRO A 38 -5.85 -13.32 25.78
N ARG A 39 -5.63 -12.04 26.07
CA ARG A 39 -5.24 -11.55 27.41
C ARG A 39 -6.28 -10.60 28.01
N ILE A 40 -7.05 -9.93 27.15
CA ILE A 40 -8.11 -9.01 27.56
C ILE A 40 -9.37 -9.24 26.73
N VAL A 41 -10.52 -8.94 27.34
CA VAL A 41 -11.81 -8.75 26.68
C VAL A 41 -12.24 -7.32 26.96
N VAL A 42 -12.64 -6.58 25.93
CA VAL A 42 -13.09 -5.19 26.04
C VAL A 42 -14.48 -5.09 25.44
N ALA A 43 -15.41 -4.54 26.22
CA ALA A 43 -16.75 -4.20 25.78
C ALA A 43 -16.93 -2.68 25.78
N VAL A 44 -17.13 -2.11 24.60
CA VAL A 44 -17.40 -0.68 24.41
C VAL A 44 -18.87 -0.51 24.07
N THR A 45 -19.56 0.38 24.77
CA THR A 45 -20.94 0.77 24.46
C THR A 45 -21.06 2.28 24.47
N LEU A 46 -21.59 2.84 23.37
CA LEU A 46 -21.87 4.25 23.19
C LEU A 46 -23.38 4.42 23.03
N ASN A 47 -24.00 5.17 23.95
CA ASN A 47 -25.42 5.46 23.92
C ASN A 47 -25.71 6.65 23.00
N GLY A 48 -26.81 6.58 22.24
CA GLY A 48 -27.30 7.72 21.46
C GLY A 48 -26.47 8.05 20.22
N ALA A 49 -25.66 7.10 19.73
CA ALA A 49 -24.80 7.31 18.58
C ALA A 49 -25.63 7.54 17.30
N PRO A 50 -25.20 8.44 16.41
CA PRO A 50 -25.86 8.66 15.12
C PRO A 50 -25.56 7.57 14.09
N ARG A 51 -24.61 6.68 14.38
CA ARG A 51 -24.09 5.65 13.47
C ARG A 51 -23.92 4.31 14.19
N TYR A 52 -23.75 3.24 13.41
CA TYR A 52 -23.63 1.86 13.89
C TYR A 52 -22.35 1.58 14.68
N GLY A 53 -22.38 0.55 15.51
CA GLY A 53 -21.28 0.09 16.38
C GLY A 53 -19.94 -0.13 15.67
N GLY A 54 -19.96 -0.62 14.43
CA GLY A 54 -18.72 -0.80 13.65
C GLY A 54 -18.00 0.51 13.33
N VAL A 55 -18.72 1.62 13.21
CA VAL A 55 -18.13 2.92 12.84
C VAL A 55 -17.67 3.69 14.07
N VAL A 56 -18.45 3.65 15.16
CA VAL A 56 -18.18 4.48 16.36
C VAL A 56 -17.50 3.73 17.49
N ALA A 57 -17.86 2.46 17.74
CA ALA A 57 -17.35 1.72 18.89
C ALA A 57 -16.07 0.93 18.56
N ALA A 58 -15.88 0.50 17.31
CA ALA A 58 -14.68 -0.25 16.90
C ALA A 58 -13.37 0.58 16.99
N PRO A 59 -13.32 1.87 16.59
CA PRO A 59 -12.11 2.68 16.76
C PRO A 59 -11.74 2.88 18.23
N VAL A 60 -12.75 3.11 19.09
CA VAL A 60 -12.57 3.24 20.54
C VAL A 60 -12.02 1.94 21.12
N PHE A 61 -12.56 0.78 20.71
CA PHE A 61 -12.03 -0.52 21.11
C PHE A 61 -10.55 -0.67 20.73
N ARG A 62 -10.16 -0.27 19.52
CA ARG A 62 -8.76 -0.37 19.05
C ARG A 62 -7.80 0.40 19.95
N GLU A 63 -8.14 1.64 20.27
CA GLU A 63 -7.30 2.50 21.13
C GLU A 63 -7.20 1.95 22.56
N VAL A 64 -8.33 1.58 23.15
CA VAL A 64 -8.39 1.04 24.51
C VAL A 64 -7.65 -0.30 24.61
N ALA A 65 -7.88 -1.22 23.67
CA ALA A 65 -7.22 -2.52 23.67
C ALA A 65 -5.71 -2.38 23.47
N GLN A 66 -5.27 -1.50 22.57
CA GLN A 66 -3.84 -1.24 22.35
C GLN A 66 -3.17 -0.69 23.61
N ALA A 67 -3.77 0.35 24.23
CA ALA A 67 -3.23 0.94 25.45
C ALA A 67 -3.20 -0.07 26.61
N ALA A 68 -4.27 -0.84 26.79
CA ALA A 68 -4.35 -1.85 27.84
C ALA A 68 -3.28 -2.94 27.68
N LEU A 69 -3.08 -3.45 26.47
CA LEU A 69 -2.07 -4.48 26.21
C LEU A 69 -0.63 -3.97 26.39
N GLN A 70 -0.37 -2.70 26.05
CA GLN A 70 0.91 -2.05 26.33
C GLN A 70 1.17 -1.93 27.84
N ILE A 71 0.17 -1.50 28.61
CA ILE A 71 0.26 -1.40 30.07
C ILE A 71 0.49 -2.80 30.70
N LEU A 72 -0.14 -3.83 30.16
CA LEU A 72 0.01 -5.21 30.62
C LEU A 72 1.32 -5.88 30.14
N GLY A 73 2.16 -5.17 29.38
CA GLY A 73 3.43 -5.71 28.86
C GLY A 73 3.25 -6.88 27.89
N VAL A 74 2.11 -6.96 27.20
CA VAL A 74 1.86 -8.04 26.23
C VAL A 74 2.62 -7.70 24.93
N PRO A 75 3.48 -8.60 24.42
CA PRO A 75 4.22 -8.34 23.19
C PRO A 75 3.26 -8.23 21.99
N PRO A 76 3.52 -7.31 21.04
CA PRO A 76 2.77 -7.22 19.79
C PRO A 76 2.88 -8.52 18.98
N ASP A 77 1.79 -8.98 18.39
CA ASP A 77 1.75 -10.20 17.55
C ASP A 77 1.73 -9.90 16.05
N VAL A 78 1.61 -8.62 15.67
CA VAL A 78 1.73 -8.16 14.28
C VAL A 78 3.03 -7.38 14.12
N PRO A 79 3.90 -7.72 13.15
CA PRO A 79 5.08 -6.94 12.82
C PRO A 79 4.72 -5.47 12.60
N VAL A 80 5.50 -4.56 13.17
CA VAL A 80 5.40 -3.14 12.83
C VAL A 80 6.25 -2.95 11.59
N GLU A 81 5.63 -2.65 10.45
CA GLU A 81 6.36 -2.26 9.26
C GLU A 81 7.01 -0.90 9.54
N SER A 82 8.33 -0.86 9.58
CA SER A 82 9.06 0.39 9.73
C SER A 82 8.86 1.22 8.46
N PRO A 83 8.60 2.54 8.57
CA PRO A 83 8.58 3.39 7.39
C PRO A 83 9.92 3.30 6.66
N PRO A 84 9.93 3.40 5.32
CA PRO A 84 11.17 3.35 4.54
C PRO A 84 12.10 4.45 5.04
N GLN A 85 13.30 4.06 5.48
CA GLN A 85 14.31 5.04 5.85
C GLN A 85 14.64 5.87 4.60
N PRO A 86 14.67 7.22 4.68
CA PRO A 86 15.14 8.01 3.57
C PRO A 86 16.56 7.56 3.19
N PRO A 87 16.91 7.53 1.90
CA PRO A 87 18.24 7.16 1.47
C PRO A 87 19.27 8.05 2.18
N PRO A 88 20.44 7.51 2.57
CA PRO A 88 21.47 8.28 3.24
C PRO A 88 21.84 9.49 2.38
N GLU A 89 21.66 10.69 2.92
CA GLU A 89 22.07 11.94 2.27
C GLU A 89 23.58 11.85 2.00
N GLN A 90 23.96 11.85 0.72
CA GLN A 90 25.37 11.89 0.34
C GLN A 90 25.86 13.31 0.60
N GLU A 91 26.62 13.51 1.68
CA GLU A 91 27.37 14.75 1.93
C GLU A 91 28.33 14.99 0.76
N LEU A 92 27.98 15.95 -0.11
CA LEU A 92 28.79 16.36 -1.24
C LEU A 92 29.93 17.23 -0.71
N ASN A 93 31.16 16.69 -0.65
CA ASN A 93 32.34 17.42 -0.21
C ASN A 93 32.75 18.49 -1.25
N ASP A 94 32.74 19.75 -0.81
CA ASP A 94 32.92 21.00 -1.59
C ASP A 94 34.37 21.35 -2.01
N VAL A 95 35.20 20.39 -2.43
CA VAL A 95 36.65 20.66 -2.69
C VAL A 95 37.14 20.27 -4.10
N ALA A 96 36.27 20.25 -5.11
CA ALA A 96 36.67 19.93 -6.49
C ALA A 96 36.10 20.87 -7.56
N LEU A 97 36.30 22.19 -7.39
CA LEU A 97 36.11 23.18 -8.45
C LEU A 97 37.42 23.96 -8.66
N ALA A 98 38.44 23.27 -9.18
CA ALA A 98 39.62 23.91 -9.75
C ALA A 98 40.27 23.01 -10.80
N SER A 99 39.64 22.88 -11.97
CA SER A 99 40.40 22.68 -13.21
C SER A 99 39.68 23.32 -14.39
N VAL A 100 40.40 24.25 -15.00
CA VAL A 100 39.98 25.27 -15.95
C VAL A 100 39.96 24.74 -17.40
N ALA A 101 38.91 25.16 -18.13
CA ALA A 101 38.79 25.47 -19.57
C ALA A 101 39.08 24.43 -20.68
N ARG A 102 38.06 24.25 -21.54
CA ARG A 102 38.05 24.64 -22.98
C ARG A 102 36.61 24.56 -23.56
N PRO A 103 36.15 25.55 -24.37
CA PRO A 103 35.05 25.39 -25.32
C PRO A 103 35.60 25.37 -26.77
N PRO A 104 34.75 25.38 -27.82
CA PRO A 104 33.60 24.53 -28.16
C PRO A 104 33.77 23.90 -29.57
N MET A 105 32.90 22.96 -30.02
CA MET A 105 32.42 22.93 -31.42
C MET A 105 31.39 21.80 -31.68
N ASP A 106 30.26 22.24 -32.25
CA ASP A 106 29.35 21.60 -33.21
C ASP A 106 28.72 20.24 -32.93
N SER A 107 27.42 20.25 -32.60
CA SER A 107 26.30 19.93 -33.52
C SER A 107 24.99 19.65 -32.73
N PRO A 108 23.84 19.62 -33.41
CA PRO A 108 22.72 20.52 -33.22
C PRO A 108 21.79 20.17 -32.03
N SER A 109 21.11 21.21 -31.57
CA SER A 109 20.00 21.19 -30.64
C SER A 109 18.91 20.18 -31.04
N GLN A 110 18.85 19.07 -30.31
CA GLN A 110 17.58 18.43 -29.99
C GLN A 110 17.53 18.35 -28.46
N GLU A 111 16.78 19.26 -27.86
CA GLU A 111 16.28 19.10 -26.50
C GLU A 111 15.41 17.84 -26.46
N PRO A 112 15.66 16.86 -25.58
CA PRO A 112 14.58 16.12 -24.99
C PRO A 112 14.12 16.93 -23.79
N GLU A 113 12.94 17.50 -23.96
CA GLU A 113 12.09 18.04 -22.90
C GLU A 113 12.24 17.27 -21.59
N GLN A 114 12.31 18.07 -20.53
CA GLN A 114 12.13 17.67 -19.15
C GLN A 114 10.90 16.76 -19.01
N ALA A 115 11.13 15.46 -18.89
CA ALA A 115 10.15 14.58 -18.26
C ALA A 115 10.43 14.61 -16.77
N GLU A 116 9.83 15.61 -16.10
CA GLU A 116 9.61 15.55 -14.66
C GLU A 116 9.11 14.14 -14.31
N SER A 117 9.93 13.38 -13.58
CA SER A 117 9.55 12.06 -13.12
C SER A 117 8.43 12.24 -12.09
N VAL A 118 7.19 12.28 -12.55
CA VAL A 118 6.03 12.11 -11.69
C VAL A 118 6.23 10.74 -11.03
N ALA A 119 6.47 10.74 -9.72
CA ALA A 119 6.63 9.52 -8.95
C ALA A 119 5.31 8.74 -8.99
N TRP A 120 5.18 7.84 -9.98
CA TRP A 120 4.04 6.97 -10.13
C TRP A 120 4.01 5.95 -9.00
N PHE A 121 3.06 6.12 -8.09
CA PHE A 121 2.68 5.11 -7.10
C PHE A 121 1.73 4.09 -7.75
N GLY A 122 2.27 3.27 -8.64
CA GLY A 122 1.54 2.15 -9.22
C GLY A 122 2.46 0.97 -9.50
N PRO A 123 1.89 -0.17 -9.95
CA PRO A 123 2.67 -1.37 -10.21
C PRO A 123 3.79 -1.06 -11.20
N ARG A 124 5.02 -1.44 -10.83
CA ARG A 124 6.19 -1.35 -11.71
C ARG A 124 6.22 -2.56 -12.62
N THR A 125 6.79 -2.38 -13.80
CA THR A 125 7.01 -3.46 -14.76
C THR A 125 7.98 -4.48 -14.15
N PRO A 126 7.57 -5.74 -13.88
CA PRO A 126 8.51 -6.74 -13.39
C PRO A 126 9.51 -7.13 -14.49
N SER A 127 10.66 -7.70 -14.09
CA SER A 127 11.63 -8.23 -15.04
C SER A 127 11.17 -9.58 -15.59
N PHE A 128 10.88 -9.61 -16.88
CA PHE A 128 10.53 -10.79 -17.65
C PHE A 128 11.75 -11.42 -18.35
N VAL A 129 12.89 -10.72 -18.39
CA VAL A 129 14.13 -11.22 -19.02
C VAL A 129 14.60 -12.51 -18.33
N GLY A 130 14.82 -13.55 -19.12
CA GLY A 130 15.20 -14.89 -18.66
C GLY A 130 14.02 -15.79 -18.26
N GLN A 131 12.79 -15.27 -18.17
CA GLN A 131 11.61 -16.08 -17.95
C GLN A 131 11.15 -16.81 -19.22
N HIS A 132 10.49 -17.95 -19.04
CA HIS A 132 9.76 -18.61 -20.13
C HIS A 132 8.52 -17.78 -20.49
N LEU A 133 8.21 -17.69 -21.79
CA LEU A 133 7.08 -16.90 -22.30
C LEU A 133 5.76 -17.13 -21.54
N ARG A 134 5.48 -18.37 -21.13
CA ARG A 134 4.29 -18.72 -20.35
C ARG A 134 4.24 -18.02 -18.97
N ALA A 135 5.37 -17.95 -18.27
CA ALA A 135 5.46 -17.29 -16.97
C ALA A 135 5.30 -15.77 -17.11
N ALA A 136 5.94 -15.19 -18.13
CA ALA A 136 5.81 -13.77 -18.44
C ALA A 136 4.36 -13.37 -18.78
N LEU A 137 3.66 -14.17 -19.59
CA LEU A 137 2.26 -13.91 -19.95
C LEU A 137 1.28 -14.07 -18.78
N ALA A 138 1.50 -15.04 -17.89
CA ALA A 138 0.68 -15.21 -16.69
C ALA A 138 0.78 -13.97 -15.78
N GLU A 139 1.99 -13.44 -15.65
CA GLU A 139 2.28 -12.26 -14.85
C GLU A 139 1.72 -10.97 -15.48
N CYS A 140 1.82 -10.81 -16.81
CA CYS A 140 1.18 -9.69 -17.51
C CYS A 140 -0.35 -9.73 -17.40
N THR A 141 -0.95 -10.93 -17.46
CA THR A 141 -2.40 -11.11 -17.29
C THR A 141 -2.84 -10.74 -15.88
N ARG A 142 -2.03 -11.09 -14.87
CA ARG A 142 -2.26 -10.70 -13.45
C ARG A 142 -2.19 -9.18 -13.24
N LEU A 143 -1.35 -8.50 -14.02
CA LEU A 143 -1.19 -7.04 -13.98
C LEU A 143 -2.18 -6.29 -14.89
N GLY A 144 -2.96 -7.00 -15.72
CA GLY A 144 -3.94 -6.39 -16.63
C GLY A 144 -3.32 -5.62 -17.79
N VAL A 145 -2.13 -6.03 -18.25
CA VAL A 145 -1.33 -5.32 -19.26
C VAL A 145 -1.41 -6.03 -20.62
N GLU A 146 -1.64 -5.28 -21.70
CA GLU A 146 -1.60 -5.81 -23.07
C GLU A 146 -0.16 -6.15 -23.48
N VAL A 147 0.06 -7.30 -24.10
CA VAL A 147 1.40 -7.78 -24.49
C VAL A 147 1.51 -7.94 -26.00
N GLU A 148 2.55 -7.35 -26.60
CA GLU A 148 2.94 -7.55 -27.99
C GLU A 148 4.11 -8.55 -28.05
N LEU A 149 3.90 -9.72 -28.68
CA LEU A 149 4.88 -10.80 -28.71
C LEU A 149 5.63 -10.86 -30.04
N ARG A 150 6.97 -10.93 -29.98
CA ARG A 150 7.82 -11.24 -31.13
C ARG A 150 8.68 -12.46 -30.83
N GLY A 151 8.39 -13.58 -31.51
CA GLY A 151 9.12 -14.84 -31.38
C GLY A 151 8.51 -15.83 -30.37
N TYR A 152 9.24 -16.90 -30.07
CA TYR A 152 8.83 -17.95 -29.12
C TYR A 152 10.05 -18.39 -28.29
N GLY A 153 9.82 -18.89 -27.08
CA GLY A 153 10.89 -19.39 -26.19
C GLY A 153 11.10 -18.53 -24.95
N ARG A 154 12.35 -18.11 -24.71
CA ARG A 154 12.73 -17.30 -23.53
C ARG A 154 12.80 -15.82 -23.90
N VAL A 155 12.32 -14.98 -22.98
CA VAL A 155 12.35 -13.52 -23.14
C VAL A 155 13.79 -13.03 -23.01
N ARG A 156 14.33 -12.39 -24.05
CA ARG A 156 15.65 -11.74 -24.02
C ARG A 156 15.57 -10.24 -23.81
N ALA A 157 14.53 -9.61 -24.34
CA ALA A 157 14.32 -8.19 -24.20
C ALA A 157 12.85 -7.89 -23.94
N GLN A 158 12.62 -6.85 -23.16
CA GLN A 158 11.30 -6.31 -22.87
C GLN A 158 11.31 -4.80 -23.08
N SER A 159 10.18 -4.25 -23.49
CA SER A 159 9.94 -2.82 -23.52
C SER A 159 8.53 -2.56 -22.96
N PRO A 160 8.35 -1.72 -21.94
CA PRO A 160 9.35 -0.89 -21.23
C PRO A 160 10.32 -1.68 -20.33
N GLU A 161 11.43 -1.05 -19.95
CA GLU A 161 12.47 -1.65 -19.11
C GLU A 161 11.93 -2.13 -17.76
N ALA A 162 12.58 -3.13 -17.17
CA ALA A 162 12.23 -3.63 -15.86
C ALA A 162 12.30 -2.49 -14.82
N GLY A 163 11.25 -2.31 -14.03
CA GLY A 163 11.14 -1.24 -13.03
C GLY A 163 10.48 0.05 -13.53
N ALA A 164 10.22 0.18 -14.83
CA ALA A 164 9.47 1.32 -15.39
C ALA A 164 8.02 1.33 -14.89
N PRO A 165 7.43 2.52 -14.67
CA PRO A 165 6.04 2.63 -14.23
C PRO A 165 5.06 2.09 -15.28
N LEU A 166 4.17 1.19 -14.90
CA LEU A 166 3.08 0.73 -15.79
C LEU A 166 1.94 1.75 -15.73
N LEU A 167 1.81 2.55 -16.80
CA LEU A 167 0.68 3.46 -16.95
C LEU A 167 -0.55 2.66 -17.45
N PRO A 168 -1.77 3.07 -17.09
CA PRO A 168 -2.99 2.46 -17.63
C PRO A 168 -2.99 2.52 -19.16
N GLY A 169 -3.02 1.36 -19.83
CA GLY A 169 -2.98 1.25 -21.29
C GLY A 169 -1.58 1.12 -21.90
N THR A 170 -0.51 1.00 -21.10
CA THR A 170 0.82 0.65 -21.61
C THR A 170 0.81 -0.76 -22.22
N ARG A 171 1.40 -0.90 -23.41
CA ARG A 171 1.62 -2.21 -24.05
C ARG A 171 3.04 -2.68 -23.79
N VAL A 172 3.21 -3.90 -23.29
CA VAL A 172 4.52 -4.50 -23.05
C VAL A 172 4.94 -5.32 -24.25
N ARG A 173 6.03 -4.94 -24.91
CA ARG A 173 6.62 -5.72 -26.00
C ARG A 173 7.64 -6.70 -25.43
N LEU A 174 7.49 -7.99 -25.76
CA LEU A 174 8.45 -9.03 -25.38
C LEU A 174 9.09 -9.62 -26.63
N GLU A 175 10.42 -9.59 -26.69
CA GLU A 175 11.21 -10.26 -27.71
C GLU A 175 11.75 -11.59 -27.16
N CYS A 176 11.32 -12.67 -27.79
CA CYS A 176 11.63 -14.03 -27.39
C CYS A 176 12.53 -14.70 -28.43
N SER A 177 13.56 -15.41 -27.96
CA SER A 177 14.39 -16.30 -28.78
C SER A 177 14.19 -17.76 -28.38
N PRO A 178 14.43 -18.73 -29.28
CA PRO A 178 14.41 -20.16 -28.98
C PRO A 178 15.32 -20.52 -27.79
#